data_AF-A0A9P5NFX3-F1
#
_entry.id   AF-A0A9P5NFX3-F1
#
_cell.length_a   1.000
_cell.length_b   1.000
_cell.length_c   1.000
_cell.angle_alpha   90.00
_cell.angle_beta   90.00
_cell.angle_gamma   90.00
#
_symmetry.space_group_name_H-M   'P 1'
#
loop_
_entity.id
_entity.type
_entity.pdbx_description
1 polymer ?
#
loop_
_entity_poly.entity_id
_entity_poly.type
_entity_poly.pdbx_seq_one_letter_code
_entity_poly.pdbx_strand_id
1 'polypeptide(L)'
;MARTNLTSSVATIRRAQFRSGIAKRDGHECVLLGLRAVFCDAVHLLTHSKGGTRQYISTYTQRRSRDPAGGDLVQDIDSIRHGLFLNKFTHLAVGEHIAFLPTSNFAMNTSDVDPTAPPEEKRCTAHLFEYRLR
;
A
#
# COMPACT_ATOMS: atom_id res chain seq x y z
N MET A 1 27.33 -13.30 5.96
CA MET A 1 26.32 -12.92 6.98
C MET A 1 26.11 -11.42 6.89
N ALA A 2 24.95 -10.96 6.38
CA ALA A 2 24.66 -9.53 6.26
C ALA A 2 24.03 -9.02 7.56
N ARG A 3 24.70 -8.08 8.23
CA ARG A 3 24.29 -7.49 9.50
C ARG A 3 23.16 -6.50 9.23
N THR A 4 21.93 -6.85 9.59
CA THR A 4 20.76 -5.95 9.46
C THR A 4 20.86 -4.91 10.57
N ASN A 5 21.24 -3.67 10.22
CA ASN A 5 21.16 -2.55 11.15
C ASN A 5 19.68 -2.22 11.40
N LEU A 6 19.14 -2.70 12.51
CA LEU A 6 17.84 -2.29 13.02
C LEU A 6 17.94 -0.83 13.46
N THR A 7 17.43 0.08 12.63
CA THR A 7 17.27 1.48 12.98
C THR A 7 16.17 1.61 14.05
N SER A 8 16.46 2.45 15.05
CA SER A 8 15.63 2.76 16.22
C SER A 8 14.14 2.95 15.90
N SER A 9 13.27 2.50 16.82
CA SER A 9 11.81 2.62 16.74
C SER A 9 11.29 4.05 16.96
N VAL A 10 12.15 5.02 17.28
CA VAL A 10 11.79 6.43 17.46
C VAL A 10 11.23 7.01 16.16
N ALA A 11 10.08 7.68 16.24
CA ALA A 11 9.49 8.36 15.09
C ALA A 11 10.44 9.46 14.61
N THR A 12 11.09 9.24 13.47
CA THR A 12 11.84 10.29 12.78
C THR A 12 10.85 11.35 12.28
N ILE A 13 11.32 12.59 12.12
CA ILE A 13 10.52 13.67 11.50
C ILE A 13 9.93 13.21 10.17
N ARG A 14 10.72 12.47 9.37
CA ARG A 14 10.29 11.90 8.09
C ARG A 14 9.14 10.90 8.24
N ARG A 15 9.22 9.98 9.21
CA ARG A 15 8.14 9.01 9.47
C ARG A 15 6.85 9.72 9.89
N ALA A 16 6.96 10.78 10.70
CA ALA A 16 5.80 11.57 11.13
C ALA A 16 5.16 12.33 9.95
N GLN A 17 6.00 12.94 9.10
CA GLN A 17 5.56 13.63 7.88
C GLN A 17 4.93 12.67 6.87
N PHE A 18 5.52 11.50 6.65
CA PHE A 18 4.98 10.45 5.80
C PHE A 18 3.59 10.02 6.26
N ARG A 19 3.44 9.71 7.56
CA ARG A 19 2.15 9.32 8.14
C ARG A 19 1.11 10.43 7.99
N SER A 20 1.48 11.67 8.30
CA SER A 20 0.57 12.82 8.20
C SER A 20 0.13 13.06 6.75
N GLY A 21 1.07 12.98 5.79
CA GLY A 21 0.80 13.15 4.37
C GLY A 21 -0.14 12.09 3.82
N ILE A 22 0.06 10.83 4.20
CA ILE A 22 -0.85 9.73 3.82
C ILE A 22 -2.22 9.91 4.45
N ALA A 23 -2.29 10.21 5.75
CA ALA A 23 -3.56 10.45 6.42
C ALA A 23 -4.35 11.57 5.74
N LYS A 24 -3.70 12.67 5.36
CA LYS A 24 -4.33 13.78 4.62
C LYS A 24 -4.84 13.35 3.24
N ARG A 25 -4.05 12.56 2.50
CA ARG A 25 -4.44 12.02 1.18
C ARG A 25 -5.69 11.15 1.30
N ASP A 26 -5.77 10.37 2.38
CA ASP A 26 -6.82 9.37 2.60
C ASP A 26 -7.99 9.91 3.45
N GLY A 27 -8.15 11.24 3.55
CA GLY A 27 -9.29 11.84 4.27
C GLY A 27 -9.30 11.59 5.78
N HIS A 28 -8.15 11.29 6.37
CA HIS A 28 -7.97 10.88 7.76
C HIS A 28 -8.68 9.56 8.12
N GLU A 29 -8.85 8.67 7.14
CA GLU A 29 -9.49 7.37 7.33
C GLU A 29 -8.64 6.22 6.76
N CYS A 30 -8.75 5.04 7.38
CA CYS A 30 -8.13 3.82 6.89
C CYS A 30 -8.75 3.42 5.55
N VAL A 31 -7.93 3.21 4.51
CA VAL A 31 -8.42 3.02 3.13
C VAL A 31 -9.28 1.77 2.92
N LEU A 32 -9.21 0.77 3.80
CA LEU A 32 -10.00 -0.46 3.67
C LEU A 32 -11.31 -0.46 4.47
N LEU A 33 -11.33 0.18 5.64
CA LEU A 33 -12.41 0.04 6.61
C LEU A 33 -13.06 1.37 7.01
N GLY A 34 -12.60 2.51 6.47
CA GLY A 34 -13.10 3.83 6.85
C GLY A 34 -12.87 4.21 8.31
N LEU A 35 -11.99 3.49 9.03
CA LEU A 35 -11.74 3.76 10.44
C LEU A 35 -11.00 5.09 10.60
N ARG A 36 -11.32 5.83 11.67
CA ARG A 36 -10.67 7.11 11.99
C ARG A 36 -9.15 6.96 12.13
N ALA A 37 -8.41 8.01 11.76
CA ALA A 37 -6.94 8.07 11.76
C ALA A 37 -6.24 7.62 13.05
N VAL A 38 -6.91 7.64 14.20
CA VAL A 38 -6.37 7.13 15.47
C VAL A 38 -6.13 5.62 15.46
N PHE A 39 -6.88 4.88 14.63
CA PHE A 39 -6.74 3.44 14.46
C PHE A 39 -5.84 3.04 13.30
N CYS A 40 -5.29 4.02 12.58
CA CYS A 40 -4.58 3.81 11.33
C CYS A 40 -3.07 4.13 11.47
N ASP A 41 -2.27 3.33 10.78
CA ASP A 41 -0.85 3.53 10.58
C ASP A 41 -0.53 3.64 9.09
N ALA A 42 0.54 4.38 8.80
CA ALA A 42 1.08 4.46 7.46
C ALA A 42 2.01 3.29 7.18
N VAL A 43 1.69 2.53 6.14
CA VAL A 43 2.38 1.31 5.73
C VAL A 43 3.08 1.56 4.41
N HIS A 44 4.38 1.27 4.33
CA HIS A 44 5.12 1.29 3.07
C HIS A 44 4.85 -0.01 2.29
N LEU A 45 4.57 0.10 0.98
CA LEU A 45 4.33 -1.07 0.12
C LEU A 45 5.61 -1.86 -0.18
N LEU A 46 6.71 -1.16 -0.41
CA LEU A 46 8.07 -1.70 -0.42
C LEU A 46 8.67 -1.45 0.94
N THR A 47 9.02 -2.53 1.63
CA THR A 47 9.67 -2.47 2.93
C THR A 47 10.95 -1.65 2.88
N HIS A 48 11.16 -0.78 3.87
CA HIS A 48 12.40 -0.01 4.05
C HIS A 48 13.67 -0.89 4.01
N SER A 49 13.59 -2.14 4.49
CA SER A 49 14.72 -3.10 4.46
C SER A 49 15.17 -3.50 3.05
N LYS A 50 14.28 -3.43 2.05
CA LYS A 50 14.60 -3.69 0.63
C LYS A 50 14.78 -2.39 -0.17
N GLY A 51 14.11 -1.31 0.26
CA GLY A 51 14.06 -0.02 -0.42
C GLY A 51 14.86 1.12 0.21
N GLY A 52 15.75 0.84 1.16
CA GLY A 52 16.49 1.87 1.91
C GLY A 52 17.38 2.78 1.07
N THR A 53 17.63 2.43 -0.20
CA THR A 53 18.32 3.32 -1.15
C THR A 53 17.33 3.87 -2.17
N ARG A 54 17.42 5.18 -2.42
CA ARG A 54 16.68 5.91 -3.47
C ARG A 54 16.74 5.20 -4.83
N GLN A 55 17.89 4.58 -5.12
CA GLN A 55 18.13 3.84 -6.36
C GLN A 55 17.22 2.62 -6.50
N TYR A 56 16.95 1.88 -5.41
CA TYR A 56 16.12 0.69 -5.48
C TYR A 56 14.68 1.04 -5.85
N ILE A 57 14.05 1.97 -5.11
CA ILE A 57 12.64 2.33 -5.36
C ILE A 57 12.45 2.94 -6.76
N SER A 58 13.39 3.80 -7.18
CA SER A 58 13.39 4.39 -8.52
C SER A 58 13.48 3.30 -9.60
N THR A 59 14.46 2.40 -9.50
CA THR A 59 14.63 1.29 -10.46
C THR A 59 13.42 0.35 -10.47
N TYR A 60 12.88 0.04 -9.29
CA TYR A 60 11.74 -0.86 -9.14
C TYR A 60 10.49 -0.29 -9.80
N THR A 61 10.19 0.97 -9.56
CA THR A 61 9.02 1.65 -10.14
C THR A 61 9.22 1.92 -11.64
N GLN A 62 10.42 2.29 -12.08
CA GLN A 62 10.72 2.46 -13.51
C GLN A 62 10.45 1.21 -14.33
N ARG A 63 10.85 0.03 -13.84
CA ARG A 63 10.59 -1.25 -14.51
C ARG A 63 9.12 -1.68 -14.51
N ARG A 64 8.28 -1.07 -13.66
CA ARG A 64 6.85 -1.40 -13.50
C ARG A 64 5.94 -0.25 -13.93
N SER A 65 6.52 0.82 -14.43
CA SER A 65 5.79 1.99 -14.89
C SER A 65 4.89 1.61 -16.06
N ARG A 66 3.66 2.11 -16.02
CA ARG A 66 2.68 1.99 -17.10
C ARG A 66 2.36 3.33 -17.73
N ASP A 67 2.83 4.42 -17.13
CA ASP A 67 2.67 5.78 -17.64
C ASP A 67 3.87 6.16 -18.53
N PRO A 68 3.68 6.37 -19.84
CA PRO A 68 4.74 6.80 -20.74
C PRO A 68 5.38 8.14 -20.34
N ALA A 69 4.66 9.01 -19.62
CA ALA A 69 5.18 10.26 -19.10
C ALA A 69 5.91 10.11 -17.76
N GLY A 70 5.91 8.91 -17.17
CA GLY A 70 6.58 8.62 -15.90
C GLY A 70 5.91 9.25 -14.67
N GLY A 71 4.64 9.64 -14.77
CA GLY A 71 3.87 10.20 -13.67
C GLY A 71 3.64 9.21 -12.52
N ASP A 72 3.79 7.91 -12.74
CA ASP A 72 3.69 6.85 -11.71
C ASP A 72 5.03 6.48 -11.04
N LEU A 73 6.15 7.09 -11.47
CA LEU A 73 7.47 6.82 -10.91
C LEU A 73 7.60 7.35 -9.49
N VAL A 74 8.05 6.50 -8.56
CA VAL A 74 8.35 6.88 -7.19
C VAL A 74 9.84 6.86 -6.96
N GLN A 75 10.39 8.02 -6.60
CA GLN A 75 11.83 8.17 -6.36
C GLN A 75 12.20 8.17 -4.88
N ASP A 76 11.23 8.28 -3.97
CA ASP A 76 11.48 8.37 -2.53
C ASP A 76 10.64 7.33 -1.78
N ILE A 77 11.30 6.61 -0.86
CA ILE A 77 10.67 5.58 -0.04
C ILE A 77 9.55 6.18 0.81
N ASP A 78 9.72 7.42 1.27
CA ASP A 78 8.72 8.16 2.05
C ASP A 78 7.77 9.00 1.18
N SER A 79 7.68 8.71 -0.12
CA SER A 79 6.65 9.29 -0.97
C SER A 79 5.27 8.78 -0.53
N ILE A 80 4.32 9.68 -0.31
CA ILE A 80 2.94 9.30 0.06
C ILE A 80 2.32 8.33 -0.95
N ARG A 81 2.71 8.39 -2.24
CA ARG A 81 2.25 7.48 -3.31
C ARG A 81 2.66 6.02 -3.10
N HIS A 82 3.61 5.78 -2.21
CA HIS A 82 4.19 4.48 -1.92
C HIS A 82 3.71 3.90 -0.58
N GLY A 83 2.74 4.54 0.07
CA GLY A 83 2.13 3.99 1.27
C GLY A 83 0.61 4.00 1.28
N LEU A 84 0.08 3.23 2.22
CA LEU A 84 -1.34 3.06 2.51
C LEU A 84 -1.62 3.40 3.97
N PHE A 85 -2.78 3.97 4.25
CA PHE A 85 -3.26 4.17 5.62
C PHE A 85 -4.13 2.99 6.04
N LEU A 86 -3.58 2.10 6.85
CA LEU A 86 -4.23 0.84 7.20
C LEU A 86 -4.42 0.74 8.71
N ASN A 87 -5.45 0.01 9.13
CA ASN A 87 -5.59 -0.31 10.54
C ASN A 87 -4.44 -1.22 10.98
N LYS A 88 -4.21 -1.29 12.29
CA LYS A 88 -3.11 -2.07 12.88
C LYS A 88 -3.10 -3.55 12.46
N PHE A 89 -4.26 -4.21 12.37
CA PHE A 89 -4.34 -5.63 12.02
C PHE A 89 -4.00 -5.88 10.56
N THR A 90 -4.57 -5.08 9.66
CA THR A 90 -4.25 -5.16 8.23
C THR A 90 -2.78 -4.82 8.00
N HIS A 91 -2.25 -3.77 8.64
CA HIS A 91 -0.84 -3.39 8.54
C HIS A 91 0.08 -4.59 8.84
N LEU A 92 -0.16 -5.32 9.92
CA LEU A 92 0.63 -6.50 10.29
C LEU A 92 0.57 -7.62 9.25
N ALA A 93 -0.51 -7.71 8.48
CA ALA A 93 -0.75 -8.79 7.53
C ALA A 93 -0.33 -8.48 6.08
N VAL A 94 -0.03 -7.21 5.75
CA VAL A 94 0.39 -6.83 4.39
C VAL A 94 1.71 -7.49 4.02
N GLY A 95 1.73 -8.16 2.86
CA GLY A 95 2.90 -8.86 2.31
C GLY A 95 3.03 -10.32 2.76
N GLU A 96 2.24 -10.76 3.75
CA GLU A 96 2.21 -12.14 4.23
C GLU A 96 0.84 -12.80 3.98
N HIS A 97 -0.23 -12.18 4.46
CA HIS A 97 -1.60 -12.67 4.33
C HIS A 97 -2.52 -11.77 3.51
N ILE A 98 -2.09 -10.52 3.26
CA ILE A 98 -2.83 -9.53 2.47
C ILE A 98 -1.91 -9.01 1.35
N ALA A 99 -2.44 -8.98 0.13
CA ALA A 99 -1.77 -8.39 -1.03
C ALA A 99 -2.73 -7.49 -1.80
N PHE A 100 -2.18 -6.42 -2.37
CA PHE A 100 -2.91 -5.56 -3.29
C PHE A 100 -2.55 -5.99 -4.71
N LEU A 101 -3.54 -6.51 -5.44
CA LEU A 101 -3.38 -6.93 -6.82
C LEU A 101 -3.98 -5.85 -7.72
N PRO A 102 -3.35 -5.53 -8.87
CA PRO A 102 -4.09 -4.85 -9.93
C PRO A 102 -5.33 -5.69 -10.23
N THR A 103 -6.50 -5.06 -10.30
CA THR A 103 -7.77 -5.74 -10.49
C THR A 103 -7.66 -6.64 -11.71
N SER A 104 -7.53 -7.94 -11.45
CA SER A 104 -7.32 -8.89 -12.51
C SER A 104 -8.66 -9.51 -12.83
N ASN A 105 -9.07 -9.39 -14.09
CA ASN A 105 -10.32 -9.95 -14.58
C ASN A 105 -10.44 -11.47 -14.34
N PHE A 106 -9.35 -12.19 -14.00
CA PHE A 106 -9.43 -13.61 -13.65
C PHE A 106 -9.95 -13.87 -12.22
N ALA A 107 -9.80 -12.91 -11.31
CA ALA A 107 -10.18 -13.05 -9.90
C ALA A 107 -11.57 -12.49 -9.60
N MET A 108 -12.10 -11.67 -10.51
CA MET A 108 -13.46 -11.13 -10.43
C MET A 108 -14.40 -11.96 -11.30
N ASN A 109 -15.57 -12.27 -10.77
CA ASN A 109 -16.73 -12.74 -11.52
C ASN A 109 -17.77 -11.61 -11.62
N THR A 110 -18.78 -11.77 -12.47
CA THR A 110 -19.81 -10.73 -12.68
C THR A 110 -20.65 -10.44 -11.44
N SER A 111 -20.72 -11.36 -10.47
CA SER A 111 -21.41 -11.14 -9.19
C SER A 111 -20.60 -10.30 -8.18
N ASP A 112 -19.30 -10.10 -8.41
CA ASP A 112 -18.48 -9.18 -7.62
C ASP A 112 -18.72 -7.70 -7.99
N VAL A 113 -19.48 -7.45 -9.07
CA VAL A 113 -19.90 -6.13 -9.51
C VAL A 113 -21.36 -5.94 -9.12
N ASP A 114 -21.63 -4.93 -8.30
CA ASP A 114 -23.01 -4.54 -7.99
C ASP A 114 -23.56 -3.71 -9.15
N PRO A 115 -24.60 -4.19 -9.85
CA PRO A 115 -25.16 -3.49 -11.00
C PRO A 115 -25.92 -2.21 -10.59
N THR A 116 -26.16 -1.99 -9.30
CA THR A 116 -26.88 -0.83 -8.77
C THR A 116 -25.94 0.28 -8.26
N ALA A 117 -24.64 0.00 -8.21
CA ALA A 117 -23.61 0.96 -7.81
C ALA A 117 -23.52 2.13 -8.82
N PRO A 118 -23.43 3.40 -8.36
CA PRO A 118 -23.11 4.52 -9.24
C PRO A 118 -21.75 4.33 -9.94
N PRO A 119 -21.59 4.74 -11.21
CA PRO A 119 -20.32 4.63 -11.94
C PRO A 119 -19.12 5.30 -11.24
N GLU A 120 -19.38 6.35 -10.47
CA GLU A 120 -18.41 7.11 -9.68
C GLU A 120 -18.03 6.48 -8.33
N GLU A 121 -18.67 5.38 -7.93
CA GLU A 121 -18.40 4.73 -6.65
C GLU A 121 -17.03 4.04 -6.66
N LYS A 122 -16.10 4.52 -5.80
CA LYS A 122 -14.79 3.86 -5.62
C LYS A 122 -14.97 2.60 -4.79
N ARG A 123 -14.87 1.43 -5.42
CA ARG A 123 -14.93 0.13 -4.73
C ARG A 123 -13.58 -0.57 -4.68
N CYS A 124 -13.34 -1.25 -3.57
CA CYS A 124 -12.26 -2.21 -3.41
C CYS A 124 -12.87 -3.58 -3.11
N THR A 125 -12.68 -4.55 -4.01
CA THR A 125 -13.15 -5.92 -3.80
C THR A 125 -12.12 -6.70 -2.99
N ALA A 126 -12.54 -7.28 -1.86
CA ALA A 126 -11.70 -8.16 -1.07
C ALA A 126 -11.99 -9.61 -1.46
N HIS A 127 -10.97 -10.32 -1.94
CA HIS A 127 -11.05 -11.75 -2.24
C HIS A 127 -10.30 -12.55 -1.18
N LEU A 128 -10.97 -13.55 -0.61
CA LEU A 128 -10.34 -14.55 0.23
C LEU A 128 -9.91 -15.72 -0.67
N PHE A 129 -8.59 -15.97 -0.75
CA PHE A 129 -8.07 -17.12 -1.47
C PHE A 129 -7.83 -18.27 -0.50
N GLU A 130 -8.48 -19.40 -0.73
CA GLU A 130 -8.18 -20.62 0.01
C GLU A 130 -6.81 -21.17 -0.41
N TYR A 131 -5.96 -21.45 0.57
CA TYR A 131 -4.70 -22.13 0.32
C TYR A 131 -4.98 -23.61 0.05
N ARG A 132 -4.91 -24.02 -1.22
CA ARG A 132 -4.89 -25.45 -1.57
C ARG A 132 -3.45 -25.95 -1.53
N LEU A 133 -3.13 -26.75 -0.51
CA LEU A 133 -1.93 -27.59 -0.51
C LEU A 133 -1.98 -28.47 -1.76
N ARG A 134 -1.00 -28.32 -2.64
CA ARG A 134 -0.73 -29.26 -3.74
C ARG A 134 0.36 -30.21 -3.31
#